data_AF-Q8RWG5-F1
#
_entry.id   AF-Q8RWG5-F1
#
_cell.length_a   1.000
_cell.length_b   1.000
_cell.length_c   1.000
_cell.angle_alpha   90.00
_cell.angle_beta   90.00
_cell.angle_gamma   90.00
#
_symmetry.space_group_name_H-M   'P 1'
#
loop_
_entity.id
_entity.type
_entity.pdbx_description
1 polymer ?
#
loop_
_entity_poly.entity_id
_entity_poly.type
_entity_poly.pdbx_seq_one_letter_code
_entity_poly.pdbx_strand_id
1 'polypeptide(L)'
;MDPNHNNLLIFVAFFVLCLATNGVTGYATVTGSVFCDQCKDGERSLFDFPVSGIKISVTCADENGQVYMSREETTNWLGGYVMRFDGTPDLSNCYAQVSDNGVQQDPSSCSIASGPAQKLKLMFSFFGIETFAADALLAQPVQPSSFCPKPPTAPVMPPPQVPVMPPPQVPVKPHPKVPVISPDPPATLPPPKVPVISPDPPTTLPPPLVPVINLPPVTSPPQFKLPPLPQIPPMPFVEPSACSHQLWMKPEYRCYWRAIGPDTKVAVAFGLVAGRIYGTDMTVREALDGRGEAYKTLLREATTALLNSYNSLGFPYNSVAVITYTNLALLGNSEHDVLMTAIRFIKANSGTCRFTVCN
;
A
#
# COMPACT_ATOMS: atom_id res chain seq x y z
N MET A 1 -45.41 45.72 -4.72
CA MET A 1 -44.58 44.51 -4.81
C MET A 1 -43.19 44.96 -5.19
N ASP A 2 -42.24 44.89 -4.26
CA ASP A 2 -40.89 45.43 -4.50
C ASP A 2 -40.06 44.48 -5.39
N PRO A 3 -39.50 44.96 -6.52
CA PRO A 3 -38.74 44.13 -7.46
C PRO A 3 -37.47 43.53 -6.85
N ASN A 4 -36.96 44.07 -5.74
CA ASN A 4 -35.78 43.55 -5.04
C ASN A 4 -36.04 42.25 -4.27
N HIS A 5 -37.29 41.96 -3.86
CA HIS A 5 -37.58 40.74 -3.11
C HIS A 5 -37.52 39.48 -4.01
N ASN A 6 -37.95 39.61 -5.27
CA ASN A 6 -37.85 38.51 -6.25
C ASN A 6 -36.39 38.18 -6.59
N ASN A 7 -35.52 39.19 -6.71
CA ASN A 7 -34.10 38.94 -6.98
C ASN A 7 -33.44 38.18 -5.82
N LEU A 8 -33.70 38.57 -4.57
CA LEU A 8 -33.15 37.86 -3.40
C LEU A 8 -33.59 36.39 -3.35
N LEU A 9 -34.88 36.12 -3.60
CA LEU A 9 -35.41 34.75 -3.65
C LEU A 9 -34.78 33.93 -4.77
N ILE A 10 -34.57 34.53 -5.96
CA ILE A 10 -33.88 33.87 -7.08
C ILE A 10 -32.42 33.58 -6.72
N PHE A 11 -31.71 34.52 -6.08
CA PHE A 11 -30.33 34.30 -5.63
C PHE A 11 -30.23 33.19 -4.58
N VAL A 12 -31.12 33.17 -3.59
CA VAL A 12 -31.15 32.11 -2.57
C VAL A 12 -31.51 30.76 -3.20
N ALA A 13 -32.49 30.71 -4.11
CA ALA A 13 -32.84 29.49 -4.83
C ALA A 13 -31.69 28.99 -5.70
N PHE A 14 -30.97 29.87 -6.40
CA PHE A 14 -29.75 29.52 -7.13
C PHE A 14 -28.65 29.01 -6.20
N PHE A 15 -28.44 29.64 -5.04
CA PHE A 15 -27.46 29.16 -4.06
C PHE A 15 -27.85 27.78 -3.50
N VAL A 16 -29.11 27.56 -3.14
CA VAL A 16 -29.61 26.26 -2.66
C VAL A 16 -29.54 25.20 -3.75
N LEU A 17 -29.89 25.54 -5.00
CA LEU A 17 -29.81 24.62 -6.13
C LEU A 17 -28.35 24.28 -6.49
N CYS A 18 -27.45 25.26 -6.48
CA CYS A 18 -26.02 25.04 -6.68
C CYS A 18 -25.39 24.21 -5.54
N LEU A 19 -25.86 24.37 -4.30
CA LEU A 19 -25.43 23.53 -3.17
C LEU A 19 -25.99 22.11 -3.27
N ALA A 20 -27.17 21.92 -3.88
CA ALA A 20 -27.77 20.60 -4.09
C ALA A 20 -27.19 19.83 -5.29
N THR A 21 -26.75 20.52 -6.35
CA THR A 21 -26.16 19.88 -7.54
C THR A 21 -24.66 19.62 -7.41
N ASN A 22 -23.96 20.42 -6.61
CA ASN A 22 -22.56 20.15 -6.26
C ASN A 22 -22.56 19.33 -4.96
N GLY A 23 -23.12 18.12 -5.02
CA GLY A 23 -22.88 17.15 -3.96
C GLY A 23 -21.37 17.08 -3.78
N VAL A 24 -20.86 17.47 -2.61
CA VAL A 24 -19.47 17.23 -2.26
C VAL A 24 -19.29 15.73 -2.34
N THR A 25 -18.74 15.25 -3.45
CA THR A 25 -18.43 13.85 -3.62
C THR A 25 -17.26 13.58 -2.71
N GLY A 26 -17.58 13.13 -1.50
CA GLY A 26 -16.60 12.51 -0.63
C GLY A 26 -15.91 11.37 -1.36
N TYR A 27 -14.72 11.01 -0.93
CA TYR A 27 -14.00 9.85 -1.43
C TYR A 27 -13.17 9.23 -0.32
N ALA A 28 -13.06 7.92 -0.31
CA ALA A 28 -12.12 7.19 0.52
C ALA A 28 -10.88 6.81 -0.30
N THR A 29 -9.70 6.82 0.32
CA THR A 29 -8.48 6.31 -0.30
C THR A 29 -7.87 5.21 0.54
N VAL A 30 -7.26 4.24 -0.14
CA VAL A 30 -6.50 3.17 0.51
C VAL A 30 -5.09 3.20 -0.05
N THR A 31 -4.10 3.33 0.82
CA THR A 31 -2.68 3.36 0.43
C THR A 31 -1.89 2.28 1.16
N GLY A 32 -0.83 1.79 0.52
CA GLY A 32 0.09 0.86 1.15
C GLY A 32 1.30 0.59 0.27
N SER A 33 2.15 -0.34 0.70
CA SER A 33 3.35 -0.75 -0.03
C SER A 33 3.51 -2.27 -0.01
N VAL A 34 4.15 -2.80 -1.06
CA VAL A 34 4.56 -4.20 -1.16
C VAL A 34 6.07 -4.30 -1.10
N PHE A 35 6.56 -5.21 -0.26
CA PHE A 35 7.97 -5.53 -0.12
C PHE A 35 8.24 -6.97 -0.54
N CYS A 36 9.42 -7.21 -1.08
CA CYS A 36 9.93 -8.55 -1.31
C CYS A 36 10.53 -9.10 -0.02
N ASP A 37 9.85 -10.06 0.60
CA ASP A 37 10.41 -10.93 1.62
C ASP A 37 11.30 -11.98 0.92
N GLN A 38 12.60 -11.69 0.89
CA GLN A 38 13.59 -12.53 0.22
C GLN A 38 13.88 -13.83 0.97
N CYS A 39 13.62 -13.85 2.28
CA CYS A 39 13.92 -15.00 3.14
C CYS A 39 12.74 -15.92 3.37
N LYS A 40 11.54 -15.52 2.91
CA LYS A 40 10.29 -16.25 3.13
C LYS A 40 10.05 -16.46 4.63
N ASP A 41 10.42 -15.49 5.45
CA ASP A 41 10.24 -15.54 6.90
C ASP A 41 8.91 -14.91 7.34
N GLY A 42 8.19 -14.25 6.43
CA GLY A 42 6.88 -13.65 6.66
C GLY A 42 6.94 -12.32 7.40
N GLU A 43 8.13 -11.73 7.59
CA GLU A 43 8.31 -10.45 8.24
C GLU A 43 9.01 -9.44 7.34
N ARG A 44 8.71 -8.15 7.54
CA ARG A 44 9.44 -7.08 6.85
C ARG A 44 10.82 -6.90 7.49
N SER A 45 11.87 -7.26 6.78
CA SER A 45 13.26 -7.13 7.20
C SER A 45 13.95 -5.89 6.61
N LEU A 46 15.18 -5.59 7.08
CA LEU A 46 16.04 -4.57 6.48
C LEU A 46 16.52 -4.95 5.07
N PHE A 47 16.53 -6.25 4.75
CA PHE A 47 16.97 -6.77 3.45
C PHE A 47 15.85 -6.78 2.42
N ASP A 48 14.63 -6.48 2.82
CA ASP A 48 13.48 -6.46 1.92
C ASP A 48 13.43 -5.15 1.15
N PHE A 49 13.00 -5.22 -0.10
CA PHE A 49 12.93 -4.08 -1.00
C PHE A 49 11.54 -3.92 -1.61
N PRO A 50 11.10 -2.68 -1.91
CA PRO A 50 9.79 -2.46 -2.53
C PRO A 50 9.69 -3.07 -3.93
N VAL A 51 8.53 -3.65 -4.27
CA VAL A 51 8.33 -4.35 -5.55
C VAL A 51 7.30 -3.66 -6.43
N SER A 52 7.70 -3.32 -7.66
CA SER A 52 6.83 -2.73 -8.69
C SER A 52 6.03 -3.79 -9.43
N GLY A 53 4.85 -3.41 -9.97
CA GLY A 53 4.09 -4.28 -10.86
C GLY A 53 3.28 -5.38 -10.17
N ILE A 54 3.20 -5.35 -8.83
CA ILE A 54 2.42 -6.31 -8.05
C ILE A 54 0.98 -5.86 -7.97
N LYS A 55 0.06 -6.75 -8.30
CA LYS A 55 -1.36 -6.47 -8.19
C LYS A 55 -1.81 -6.64 -6.74
N ILE A 56 -2.60 -5.69 -6.29
CA ILE A 56 -3.14 -5.59 -4.95
C ILE A 56 -4.64 -5.58 -5.07
N SER A 57 -5.30 -6.37 -4.23
CA SER A 57 -6.75 -6.37 -4.08
C SER A 57 -7.10 -5.81 -2.71
N VAL A 58 -8.01 -4.84 -2.68
CA VAL A 58 -8.73 -4.45 -1.48
C VAL A 58 -10.11 -5.08 -1.57
N THR A 59 -10.44 -5.94 -0.62
CA THR A 59 -11.69 -6.69 -0.59
C THR A 59 -12.40 -6.49 0.74
N CYS A 60 -13.70 -6.22 0.68
CA CYS A 60 -14.57 -6.01 1.81
C CYS A 60 -15.63 -7.09 1.84
N ALA A 61 -15.74 -7.77 2.97
CA ALA A 61 -16.66 -8.88 3.17
C ALA A 61 -17.60 -8.60 4.34
N ASP A 62 -18.82 -9.11 4.25
CA ASP A 62 -19.77 -9.07 5.36
C ASP A 62 -19.42 -10.11 6.45
N GLU A 63 -20.22 -10.18 7.51
CA GLU A 63 -20.04 -11.16 8.59
C GLU A 63 -20.14 -12.63 8.13
N ASN A 64 -20.75 -12.89 6.97
CA ASN A 64 -20.85 -14.21 6.35
C ASN A 64 -19.67 -14.52 5.42
N GLY A 65 -18.73 -13.59 5.23
CA GLY A 65 -17.64 -13.69 4.27
C GLY A 65 -18.06 -13.41 2.81
N GLN A 66 -19.27 -12.93 2.56
CA GLN A 66 -19.72 -12.52 1.24
C GLN A 66 -19.04 -11.20 0.86
N VAL A 67 -18.31 -11.22 -0.26
CA VAL A 67 -17.66 -10.02 -0.79
C VAL A 67 -18.71 -9.08 -1.39
N TYR A 68 -18.89 -7.91 -0.79
CA TYR A 68 -19.79 -6.87 -1.31
C TYR A 68 -19.05 -5.78 -2.08
N MET A 69 -17.72 -5.69 -1.90
CA MET A 69 -16.89 -4.71 -2.60
C MET A 69 -15.47 -5.25 -2.78
N SER A 70 -14.91 -5.08 -3.97
CA SER A 70 -13.51 -5.37 -4.23
C SER A 70 -12.96 -4.41 -5.27
N ARG A 71 -11.68 -4.05 -5.17
CA ARG A 71 -10.96 -3.24 -6.15
C ARG A 71 -9.53 -3.74 -6.27
N GLU A 72 -9.02 -3.75 -7.50
CA GLU A 72 -7.63 -4.10 -7.79
C GLU A 72 -6.85 -2.88 -8.28
N GLU A 73 -5.58 -2.79 -7.89
CA GLU A 73 -4.62 -1.82 -8.44
C GLU A 73 -3.22 -2.43 -8.47
N THR A 74 -2.28 -1.81 -9.16
CA THR A 74 -0.88 -2.29 -9.27
C THR A 74 0.09 -1.35 -8.58
N THR A 75 1.11 -1.91 -7.92
CA THR A 75 2.19 -1.12 -7.31
C THR A 75 2.99 -0.33 -8.34
N ASN A 76 3.36 0.90 -7.98
CA ASN A 76 4.28 1.74 -8.71
C ASN A 76 5.73 1.28 -8.50
N TRP A 77 6.68 1.95 -9.14
CA TRP A 77 8.10 1.60 -9.06
C TRP A 77 8.74 1.69 -7.65
N LEU A 78 8.11 2.43 -6.73
CA LEU A 78 8.49 2.49 -5.31
C LEU A 78 7.77 1.42 -4.47
N GLY A 79 7.09 0.46 -5.11
CA GLY A 79 6.30 -0.58 -4.46
C GLY A 79 5.05 -0.07 -3.76
N GLY A 80 4.71 1.21 -3.91
CA GLY A 80 3.52 1.81 -3.32
C GLY A 80 2.29 1.64 -4.23
N TYR A 81 1.11 1.55 -3.64
CA TYR A 81 -0.16 1.59 -4.37
C TYR A 81 -1.11 2.58 -3.71
N VAL A 82 -2.04 3.11 -4.50
CA VAL A 82 -3.14 3.90 -4.00
C VAL A 82 -4.42 3.54 -4.74
N MET A 83 -5.49 3.31 -4.00
CA MET A 83 -6.82 3.08 -4.51
C MET A 83 -7.73 4.22 -4.06
N ARG A 84 -8.64 4.63 -4.93
CA ARG A 84 -9.72 5.57 -4.61
C ARG A 84 -11.03 4.80 -4.55
N PHE A 85 -11.95 5.20 -3.70
CA PHE A 85 -13.33 4.74 -3.67
C PHE A 85 -14.22 5.97 -3.64
N ASP A 86 -15.21 6.04 -4.51
CA ASP A 86 -16.11 7.19 -4.55
C ASP A 86 -17.10 7.13 -3.39
N GLY A 87 -17.44 8.29 -2.84
CA GLY A 87 -18.19 8.40 -1.59
C GLY A 87 -17.34 8.12 -0.35
N THR A 88 -17.99 8.00 0.81
CA THR A 88 -17.37 7.54 2.06
C THR A 88 -17.90 6.15 2.40
N PRO A 89 -17.54 5.10 1.62
CA PRO A 89 -17.97 3.75 1.92
C PRO A 89 -17.37 3.29 3.25
N ASP A 90 -18.10 2.44 3.97
CA ASP A 90 -17.54 1.80 5.15
C ASP A 90 -16.45 0.79 4.75
N LEU A 91 -15.21 1.13 5.07
CA LEU A 91 -14.04 0.30 4.82
C LEU A 91 -13.55 -0.48 6.05
N SER A 92 -14.32 -0.49 7.14
CA SER A 92 -13.92 -1.11 8.41
C SER A 92 -13.72 -2.63 8.35
N ASN A 93 -14.42 -3.31 7.43
CA ASN A 93 -14.37 -4.75 7.18
C ASN A 93 -13.59 -5.11 5.91
N CYS A 94 -12.73 -4.19 5.45
CA CYS A 94 -11.89 -4.40 4.27
C CYS A 94 -10.48 -4.82 4.63
N TYR A 95 -9.88 -5.58 3.73
CA TYR A 95 -8.51 -6.06 3.82
C TYR A 95 -7.78 -5.84 2.50
N ALA A 96 -6.51 -5.46 2.57
CA ALA A 96 -5.61 -5.39 1.43
C ALA A 96 -4.76 -6.66 1.36
N GLN A 97 -4.57 -7.21 0.16
CA GLN A 97 -3.73 -8.38 -0.06
C GLN A 97 -3.10 -8.36 -1.44
N VAL A 98 -1.96 -9.05 -1.59
CA VAL A 98 -1.38 -9.31 -2.90
C VAL A 98 -2.28 -10.27 -3.67
N SER A 99 -2.67 -9.88 -4.87
CA SER A 99 -3.39 -10.74 -5.81
C SER A 99 -2.38 -11.61 -6.54
N ASP A 100 -2.66 -12.90 -6.69
CA ASP A 100 -1.80 -13.78 -7.48
C ASP A 100 -1.83 -13.32 -8.95
N ASN A 101 -0.76 -12.67 -9.36
CA ASN A 101 -0.51 -12.38 -10.76
C ASN A 101 0.22 -13.61 -11.28
N GLY A 102 -0.46 -14.50 -12.00
CA GLY A 102 0.12 -15.67 -12.68
C GLY A 102 1.16 -15.35 -13.78
N VAL A 103 1.97 -14.30 -13.59
CA VAL A 103 3.10 -13.88 -14.39
C VAL A 103 4.19 -14.94 -14.28
N GLN A 104 4.83 -15.24 -15.42
CA GLN A 104 5.95 -16.17 -15.52
C GLN A 104 6.98 -15.92 -14.42
N GLN A 105 7.12 -16.91 -13.55
CA GLN A 105 8.02 -16.90 -12.39
C GLN A 105 9.48 -16.95 -12.87
N ASP A 106 10.14 -15.79 -12.93
CA ASP A 106 11.59 -15.80 -12.76
C ASP A 106 11.86 -16.26 -11.31
N PRO A 107 12.74 -17.26 -11.08
CA PRO A 107 13.08 -17.74 -9.74
C PRO A 107 13.43 -16.62 -8.74
N SER A 108 13.99 -15.51 -9.25
CA SER A 108 14.41 -14.34 -8.47
C SER A 108 13.36 -13.22 -8.37
N SER A 109 12.24 -13.32 -9.11
CA SER A 109 11.18 -12.32 -9.08
C SER A 109 10.22 -12.54 -7.91
N CYS A 110 10.02 -11.50 -7.09
CA CYS A 110 9.10 -11.54 -5.96
C CYS A 110 7.66 -11.29 -6.45
N SER A 111 7.04 -12.33 -7.00
CA SER A 111 5.72 -12.27 -7.65
C SER A 111 4.64 -13.07 -6.92
N ILE A 112 5.02 -13.90 -5.95
CA ILE A 112 4.10 -14.76 -5.20
C ILE A 112 3.59 -13.99 -3.98
N ALA A 113 2.27 -14.00 -3.75
CA ALA A 113 1.69 -13.45 -2.52
C ALA A 113 2.31 -14.13 -1.28
N SER A 114 2.71 -13.33 -0.29
CA SER A 114 3.22 -13.80 1.00
C SER A 114 2.52 -13.08 2.14
N GLY A 115 2.35 -13.80 3.26
CA GLY A 115 1.72 -13.27 4.46
C GLY A 115 0.19 -13.13 4.39
N PRO A 116 -0.43 -12.72 5.51
CA PRO A 116 -1.87 -12.58 5.62
C PRO A 116 -2.38 -11.27 4.99
N ALA A 117 -3.67 -11.26 4.64
CA ALA A 117 -4.37 -10.04 4.27
C ALA A 117 -4.32 -9.02 5.43
N GLN A 118 -4.03 -7.76 5.11
CA GLN A 118 -3.84 -6.70 6.09
C GLN A 118 -5.11 -5.89 6.26
N LYS A 119 -5.55 -5.69 7.50
CA LYS A 119 -6.70 -4.86 7.80
C LYS A 119 -6.39 -3.39 7.50
N LEU A 120 -7.38 -2.68 6.96
CA LEU A 120 -7.26 -1.25 6.74
C LEU A 120 -7.35 -0.46 8.05
N LYS A 121 -6.45 0.50 8.23
CA LYS A 121 -6.42 1.42 9.38
C LYS A 121 -6.78 2.82 8.90
N LEU A 122 -7.83 3.40 9.48
CA LEU A 122 -8.18 4.80 9.22
C LEU A 122 -7.07 5.72 9.74
N MET A 123 -6.47 6.49 8.84
CA MET A 123 -5.43 7.47 9.16
C MET A 123 -6.02 8.86 9.38
N PHE A 124 -6.98 9.26 8.54
CA PHE A 124 -7.71 10.51 8.69
C PHE A 124 -9.12 10.40 8.08
N SER A 125 -10.06 11.12 8.68
CA SER A 125 -11.42 11.33 8.15
C SER A 125 -11.78 12.80 8.39
N PHE A 126 -11.94 13.57 7.30
CA PHE A 126 -12.29 14.99 7.39
C PHE A 126 -12.93 15.49 6.09
N PHE A 127 -13.99 16.31 6.20
CA PHE A 127 -14.70 16.91 5.06
C PHE A 127 -15.13 15.92 3.96
N GLY A 128 -15.60 14.73 4.34
CA GLY A 128 -16.01 13.69 3.38
C GLY A 128 -14.84 12.99 2.69
N ILE A 129 -13.60 13.27 3.09
CA ILE A 129 -12.42 12.56 2.60
C ILE A 129 -11.91 11.65 3.70
N GLU A 130 -11.79 10.37 3.39
CA GLU A 130 -11.22 9.38 4.30
C GLU A 130 -9.97 8.78 3.69
N THR A 131 -8.97 8.48 4.51
CA THR A 131 -7.78 7.76 4.05
C THR A 131 -7.43 6.68 5.01
N PHE A 132 -7.29 5.50 4.44
CA PHE A 132 -6.92 4.27 5.09
C PHE A 132 -5.53 3.87 4.62
N ALA A 133 -4.76 3.29 5.53
CA ALA A 133 -3.51 2.64 5.21
C ALA A 133 -3.60 1.16 5.55
N ALA A 134 -3.03 0.32 4.68
CA ALA A 134 -2.68 -1.04 5.04
C ALA A 134 -1.25 -1.09 5.57
N ASP A 135 -0.97 -2.01 6.49
CA ASP A 135 0.41 -2.36 6.81
C ASP A 135 1.12 -2.94 5.58
N ALA A 136 2.45 -3.04 5.64
CA ALA A 136 3.25 -3.55 4.54
C ALA A 136 2.77 -4.94 4.11
N LEU A 137 2.49 -5.08 2.81
CA LEU A 137 2.19 -6.36 2.19
C LEU A 137 3.49 -7.03 1.75
N LEU A 138 3.50 -8.36 1.73
CA LEU A 138 4.68 -9.13 1.36
C LEU A 138 4.42 -9.89 0.06
N ALA A 139 5.42 -9.85 -0.81
CA ALA A 139 5.58 -10.77 -1.92
C ALA A 139 6.87 -11.55 -1.70
N GLN A 140 6.96 -12.76 -2.23
CA GLN A 140 8.12 -13.63 -2.03
C GLN A 140 8.60 -14.24 -3.35
N PRO A 141 9.91 -14.55 -3.46
CA PRO A 141 10.45 -15.30 -4.58
C PRO A 141 10.05 -16.79 -4.49
N VAL A 142 10.26 -17.52 -5.58
CA VAL A 142 10.04 -18.97 -5.62
C VAL A 142 10.94 -19.67 -4.57
N GLN A 143 12.23 -19.34 -4.57
CA GLN A 143 13.22 -19.85 -3.63
C GLN A 143 13.79 -18.71 -2.77
N PRO A 144 14.04 -18.92 -1.47
CA PRO A 144 14.72 -17.94 -0.63
C PRO A 144 16.09 -17.56 -1.19
N SER A 145 16.49 -16.32 -0.99
CA SER A 145 17.83 -15.86 -1.35
C SER A 145 18.92 -16.63 -0.59
N SER A 146 20.08 -16.85 -1.23
CA SER A 146 21.15 -17.70 -0.69
C SER A 146 21.76 -17.21 0.62
N PHE A 147 21.59 -15.92 0.95
CA PHE A 147 22.07 -15.32 2.19
C PHE A 147 21.14 -15.55 3.39
N CYS A 148 19.95 -16.11 3.17
CA CYS A 148 18.98 -16.34 4.22
C CYS A 148 19.41 -17.51 5.13
N PRO A 149 19.11 -17.44 6.45
CA PRO A 149 19.39 -18.52 7.37
C PRO A 149 18.76 -19.83 6.88
N LYS A 150 19.58 -20.88 6.74
CA LYS A 150 19.05 -22.19 6.37
C LYS A 150 18.25 -22.75 7.55
N PRO A 151 17.06 -23.34 7.33
CA PRO A 151 16.37 -24.05 8.38
C PRO A 151 17.30 -25.13 8.94
N PRO A 152 17.29 -25.36 10.27
CA PRO A 152 18.12 -26.40 10.87
C PRO A 152 17.80 -27.74 10.21
N THR A 153 18.84 -28.46 9.77
CA THR A 153 18.69 -29.79 9.21
C THR A 153 17.94 -30.64 10.24
N ALA A 154 16.75 -31.14 9.88
CA ALA A 154 16.03 -32.06 10.74
C ALA A 154 16.99 -33.20 11.14
N PRO A 155 17.08 -33.57 12.43
CA PRO A 155 17.92 -34.68 12.83
C PRO A 155 17.44 -35.90 12.02
N VAL A 156 18.35 -36.44 11.21
CA VAL A 156 18.13 -37.69 10.49
C VAL A 156 17.92 -38.75 11.56
N MET A 157 16.66 -39.07 11.87
CA MET A 157 16.35 -40.25 12.67
C MET A 157 16.88 -41.45 11.88
N PRO A 158 17.76 -42.28 12.45
CA PRO A 158 18.14 -43.53 11.82
C PRO A 158 16.87 -44.35 11.55
N PRO A 159 16.76 -45.01 10.39
CA PRO A 159 15.59 -45.82 10.07
C PRO A 159 15.37 -46.86 11.17
N PRO A 160 14.12 -47.07 11.63
CA PRO A 160 13.81 -48.11 12.60
C PRO A 160 14.27 -49.47 12.07
N GLN A 161 15.12 -50.17 12.83
CA GLN A 161 15.47 -51.55 12.54
C GLN A 161 14.21 -52.40 12.72
N VAL A 162 13.52 -52.73 11.61
CA VAL A 162 12.40 -53.67 11.62
C VAL A 162 12.97 -55.07 11.85
N PRO A 163 12.56 -55.80 12.91
CA PRO A 163 12.95 -57.19 13.08
C PRO A 163 12.37 -58.03 11.94
N VAL A 164 13.24 -58.70 11.19
CA VAL A 164 12.87 -59.64 10.13
C VAL A 164 12.15 -60.83 10.77
N MET A 165 10.83 -60.92 10.60
CA MET A 165 10.04 -62.07 11.03
C MET A 165 9.87 -63.06 9.85
N PRO A 166 10.05 -64.37 10.04
CA PRO A 166 10.03 -65.34 8.93
C PRO A 166 8.63 -65.58 8.35
N PRO A 167 8.52 -66.08 7.10
CA PRO A 167 7.27 -66.15 6.36
C PRO A 167 6.32 -67.23 6.90
N PRO A 168 5.03 -66.92 7.16
CA PRO A 168 4.05 -67.91 7.57
C PRO A 168 3.56 -68.78 6.40
N GLN A 169 3.56 -70.10 6.61
CA GLN A 169 3.00 -71.09 5.68
C GLN A 169 1.46 -71.05 5.69
N VAL A 170 0.89 -71.16 4.50
CA VAL A 170 -0.54 -71.13 4.18
C VAL A 170 -1.19 -72.50 4.43
N PRO A 171 -2.30 -72.59 5.18
CA PRO A 171 -3.25 -73.68 5.02
C PRO A 171 -4.58 -73.15 4.46
N VAL A 172 -4.91 -73.66 3.28
CA VAL A 172 -6.20 -73.51 2.58
C VAL A 172 -7.22 -74.51 3.16
N LYS A 173 -8.40 -74.05 3.61
CA LYS A 173 -9.69 -74.78 3.55
C LYS A 173 -10.88 -73.89 3.96
N PRO A 174 -12.15 -74.26 3.64
CA PRO A 174 -13.05 -73.39 2.88
C PRO A 174 -14.29 -72.91 3.65
N HIS A 175 -15.02 -71.98 3.00
CA HIS A 175 -16.25 -71.31 3.43
C HIS A 175 -17.36 -72.21 3.98
N PRO A 176 -18.10 -71.69 4.97
CA PRO A 176 -19.56 -71.61 4.81
C PRO A 176 -20.23 -70.31 5.29
N LYS A 177 -21.18 -69.87 4.44
CA LYS A 177 -22.48 -69.20 4.68
C LYS A 177 -22.56 -67.92 5.55
N VAL A 178 -22.69 -66.81 4.81
CA VAL A 178 -23.62 -65.68 4.93
C VAL A 178 -24.56 -65.65 6.16
N PRO A 179 -24.49 -64.56 6.96
CA PRO A 179 -25.64 -64.01 7.64
C PRO A 179 -26.12 -62.72 6.94
N VAL A 180 -27.42 -62.70 6.67
CA VAL A 180 -28.20 -61.51 6.29
C VAL A 180 -28.19 -60.54 7.48
N ILE A 181 -27.71 -59.31 7.28
CA ILE A 181 -27.90 -58.21 8.22
C ILE A 181 -28.73 -57.14 7.49
N SER A 182 -29.92 -56.91 8.02
CA SER A 182 -30.90 -55.93 7.59
C SER A 182 -30.37 -54.50 7.73
N PRO A 183 -30.85 -53.54 6.91
CA PRO A 183 -30.38 -52.16 6.89
C PRO A 183 -30.84 -51.37 8.12
N ASP A 184 -29.90 -50.65 8.74
CA ASP A 184 -30.16 -49.70 9.83
C ASP A 184 -31.00 -48.51 9.35
N PRO A 185 -31.97 -48.03 10.16
CA PRO A 185 -32.77 -46.85 9.86
C PRO A 185 -31.98 -45.54 10.10
N PRO A 186 -32.36 -44.44 9.42
CA PRO A 186 -31.59 -43.20 9.41
C PRO A 186 -31.62 -42.48 10.76
N ALA A 187 -30.43 -42.06 11.21
CA ALA A 187 -30.23 -41.24 12.39
C ALA A 187 -30.83 -39.85 12.19
N THR A 188 -31.94 -39.57 12.87
CA THR A 188 -32.51 -38.23 13.00
C THR A 188 -31.61 -37.41 13.94
N LEU A 189 -30.92 -36.42 13.39
CA LEU A 189 -30.14 -35.45 14.18
C LEU A 189 -31.08 -34.63 15.09
N PRO A 190 -30.82 -34.51 16.40
CA PRO A 190 -31.59 -33.62 17.26
C PRO A 190 -31.21 -32.15 16.99
N PRO A 191 -32.15 -31.21 17.14
CA PRO A 191 -31.91 -29.79 16.88
C PRO A 191 -30.95 -29.17 17.92
N PRO A 192 -30.26 -28.07 17.58
CA PRO A 192 -29.25 -27.47 18.44
C PRO A 192 -29.88 -26.86 19.69
N LYS A 193 -29.40 -27.27 20.87
CA LYS A 193 -29.68 -26.56 22.11
C LYS A 193 -28.99 -25.21 22.08
N VAL A 194 -29.77 -24.14 21.94
CA VAL A 194 -29.31 -22.76 22.13
C VAL A 194 -28.90 -22.60 23.60
N PRO A 195 -27.67 -22.17 23.91
CA PRO A 195 -27.30 -21.86 25.29
C PRO A 195 -28.03 -20.58 25.73
N VAL A 196 -28.87 -20.72 26.75
CA VAL A 196 -29.37 -19.57 27.51
C VAL A 196 -28.18 -18.99 28.26
N ILE A 197 -27.67 -17.86 27.75
CA ILE A 197 -26.69 -17.02 28.45
C ILE A 197 -27.46 -16.32 29.57
N SER A 198 -27.39 -16.87 30.77
CA SER A 198 -27.74 -16.13 31.99
C SER A 198 -26.62 -15.12 32.27
N PRO A 199 -26.93 -13.83 32.46
CA PRO A 199 -25.92 -12.82 32.72
C PRO A 199 -25.44 -12.93 34.17
N ASP A 200 -24.16 -13.26 34.36
CA ASP A 200 -23.51 -13.12 35.66
C ASP A 200 -23.28 -11.63 35.97
N PRO A 201 -23.54 -11.18 37.21
CA PRO A 201 -23.41 -9.78 37.61
C PRO A 201 -21.95 -9.34 37.72
N PRO A 202 -21.67 -8.03 37.55
CA PRO A 202 -20.31 -7.51 37.45
C PRO A 202 -19.56 -7.67 38.77
N THR A 203 -18.57 -8.56 38.77
CA THR A 203 -17.57 -8.64 39.84
C THR A 203 -16.54 -7.54 39.59
N THR A 204 -16.63 -6.47 40.37
CA THR A 204 -15.67 -5.38 40.45
C THR A 204 -14.32 -5.93 40.92
N LEU A 205 -13.39 -6.15 39.98
CA LEU A 205 -12.00 -6.45 40.30
C LEU A 205 -11.31 -5.17 40.81
N PRO A 206 -10.66 -5.19 42.00
CA PRO A 206 -9.86 -4.06 42.46
C PRO A 206 -8.59 -3.91 41.60
N PRO A 207 -8.05 -2.67 41.47
CA PRO A 207 -6.94 -2.39 40.59
C PRO A 207 -5.66 -3.12 41.03
N PRO A 208 -4.81 -3.58 40.08
CA PRO A 208 -3.58 -4.29 40.41
C PRO A 208 -2.60 -3.38 41.18
N LEU A 209 -2.12 -3.86 42.31
CA LEU A 209 -0.97 -3.28 43.02
C LEU A 209 0.26 -3.38 42.12
N VAL A 210 0.70 -2.22 41.60
CA VAL A 210 1.93 -2.11 40.82
C VAL A 210 3.12 -2.47 41.71
N PRO A 211 3.92 -3.49 41.38
CA PRO A 211 5.13 -3.79 42.13
C PRO A 211 6.12 -2.63 41.99
N VAL A 212 6.53 -2.05 43.12
CA VAL A 212 7.64 -1.09 43.18
C VAL A 212 8.91 -1.84 42.84
N ILE A 213 9.33 -1.79 41.57
CA ILE A 213 10.64 -2.29 41.14
C ILE A 213 11.66 -1.25 41.61
N ASN A 214 12.38 -1.59 42.68
CA ASN A 214 13.57 -0.84 43.09
C ASN A 214 14.62 -0.95 41.98
N LEU A 215 14.80 0.12 41.20
CA LEU A 215 15.89 0.17 40.22
C LEU A 215 17.24 0.18 40.95
N PRO A 216 18.18 -0.72 40.63
CA PRO A 216 19.55 -0.64 41.13
C PRO A 216 20.23 0.64 40.62
N PRO A 217 21.27 1.14 41.32
CA PRO A 217 21.94 2.39 40.98
C PRO A 217 22.50 2.33 39.55
N VAL A 218 22.09 3.28 38.72
CA VAL A 218 22.58 3.46 37.36
C VAL A 218 24.06 3.84 37.43
N THR A 219 24.95 2.89 37.14
CA THR A 219 26.34 3.21 36.81
C THR A 219 26.33 3.93 35.47
N SER A 220 26.72 5.21 35.49
CA SER A 220 26.86 6.04 34.30
C SER A 220 27.71 5.31 33.26
N PRO A 221 27.20 5.02 32.05
CA PRO A 221 28.01 4.36 31.03
C PRO A 221 29.22 5.24 30.67
N PRO A 222 30.38 4.63 30.36
CA PRO A 222 31.60 5.37 30.09
C PRO A 222 31.39 6.37 28.95
N GLN A 223 31.80 7.62 29.17
CA GLN A 223 31.75 8.68 28.18
C GLN A 223 32.66 8.32 27.00
N PHE A 224 32.08 7.70 25.96
CA PHE A 224 32.74 7.60 24.67
C PHE A 224 32.88 9.01 24.12
N LYS A 225 34.11 9.55 24.19
CA LYS A 225 34.47 10.76 23.46
C LYS A 225 34.35 10.45 21.97
N LEU A 226 33.24 10.87 21.37
CA LEU A 226 33.08 10.80 19.92
C LEU A 226 34.25 11.56 19.27
N PRO A 227 34.99 10.94 18.33
CA PRO A 227 36.00 11.67 17.58
C PRO A 227 35.35 12.88 16.87
N PRO A 228 36.10 13.96 16.64
CA PRO A 228 35.57 15.13 15.94
C PRO A 228 34.97 14.69 14.61
N LEU A 229 33.66 14.94 14.43
CA LEU A 229 32.99 14.62 13.18
C LEU A 229 33.73 15.33 12.05
N PRO A 230 34.10 14.62 10.96
CA PRO A 230 34.67 15.28 9.80
C PRO A 230 33.71 16.37 9.32
N GLN A 231 34.26 17.47 8.80
CA GLN A 231 33.46 18.54 8.21
C GLN A 231 32.60 17.94 7.10
N ILE A 232 31.31 17.75 7.38
CA ILE A 232 30.36 17.23 6.40
C ILE A 232 30.30 18.31 5.31
N PRO A 233 30.61 17.99 4.03
CA PRO A 233 30.47 18.95 2.95
C PRO A 233 29.03 19.49 2.99
N PRO A 234 28.81 20.79 2.70
CA PRO A 234 27.48 21.38 2.73
C PRO A 234 26.56 20.52 1.87
N MET A 235 25.64 19.80 2.53
CA MET A 235 24.69 18.94 1.83
C MET A 235 23.81 19.88 1.00
N PRO A 236 23.89 19.87 -0.34
CA PRO A 236 23.18 20.86 -1.17
C PRO A 236 21.65 20.76 -1.03
N PHE A 237 21.15 19.70 -0.40
CA PHE A 237 19.74 19.38 -0.24
C PHE A 237 19.05 20.07 0.93
N VAL A 238 19.80 20.69 1.86
CA VAL A 238 19.22 21.30 3.08
C VAL A 238 18.52 22.61 2.76
N GLU A 239 18.99 23.34 1.77
CA GLU A 239 18.34 24.58 1.34
C GLU A 239 17.15 24.25 0.40
N PRO A 240 15.94 24.77 0.70
CA PRO A 240 14.79 24.59 -0.18
C PRO A 240 15.08 25.14 -1.58
N SER A 241 14.91 24.30 -2.59
CA SER A 241 14.97 24.69 -4.01
C SER A 241 13.74 24.16 -4.72
N ALA A 242 13.07 25.03 -5.46
CA ALA A 242 11.95 24.68 -6.32
C ALA A 242 12.17 25.33 -7.69
N CYS A 243 12.40 24.50 -8.70
CA CYS A 243 12.67 24.95 -10.05
C CYS A 243 11.46 24.67 -10.93
N SER A 244 11.10 25.66 -11.76
CA SER A 244 10.00 25.50 -12.70
C SER A 244 10.35 24.51 -13.80
N HIS A 245 9.32 23.99 -14.48
CA HIS A 245 9.49 23.08 -15.60
C HIS A 245 10.40 23.65 -16.71
N GLN A 246 10.39 24.98 -16.93
CA GLN A 246 11.26 25.61 -17.93
C GLN A 246 12.74 25.50 -17.58
N LEU A 247 13.09 25.58 -16.29
CA LEU A 247 14.48 25.45 -15.85
C LEU A 247 14.96 24.00 -15.97
N TRP A 248 14.11 23.03 -15.64
CA TRP A 248 14.37 21.60 -15.88
C TRP A 248 14.59 21.25 -17.36
N MET A 249 14.07 22.09 -18.26
CA MET A 249 14.22 21.94 -19.71
C MET A 249 15.52 22.51 -20.27
N LYS A 250 16.23 23.35 -19.52
CA LYS A 250 17.48 23.96 -19.99
C LYS A 250 18.63 22.94 -20.01
N PRO A 251 19.42 22.89 -21.10
CA PRO A 251 20.55 21.97 -21.19
C PRO A 251 21.64 22.28 -20.15
N GLU A 252 21.79 23.55 -19.76
CA GLU A 252 22.76 23.98 -18.74
C GLU A 252 22.53 23.36 -17.36
N TYR A 253 21.33 22.82 -17.08
CA TYR A 253 20.97 22.22 -15.79
C TYR A 253 20.77 20.70 -15.87
N ARG A 254 21.30 20.05 -16.92
CA ARG A 254 21.11 18.61 -17.16
C ARG A 254 21.66 17.71 -16.04
N CYS A 255 22.69 18.14 -15.31
CA CYS A 255 23.29 17.38 -14.20
C CYS A 255 22.37 17.18 -12.97
N TYR A 256 21.24 17.90 -12.90
CA TYR A 256 20.24 17.70 -11.85
C TYR A 256 19.26 16.54 -12.13
N TRP A 257 19.28 15.98 -13.35
CA TRP A 257 18.54 14.76 -13.71
C TRP A 257 19.26 13.52 -13.15
N ARG A 258 19.18 13.32 -11.83
CA ARG A 258 19.92 12.27 -11.10
C ARG A 258 19.11 10.99 -10.89
N ALA A 259 17.95 11.12 -10.23
CA ALA A 259 17.12 9.98 -9.83
C ALA A 259 16.28 9.42 -10.98
N ILE A 260 15.76 10.32 -11.82
CA ILE A 260 15.07 9.99 -13.06
C ILE A 260 15.69 10.82 -14.19
N GLY A 261 15.82 10.20 -15.36
CA GLY A 261 16.39 10.82 -16.55
C GLY A 261 15.31 11.37 -17.48
N PRO A 262 15.70 12.16 -18.50
CA PRO A 262 14.75 12.68 -19.48
C PRO A 262 14.02 11.57 -20.25
N ASP A 263 14.67 10.43 -20.47
CA ASP A 263 14.13 9.29 -21.22
C ASP A 263 13.35 8.31 -20.33
N THR A 264 13.31 8.53 -19.01
CA THR A 264 12.49 7.74 -18.11
C THR A 264 11.02 7.83 -18.56
N LYS A 265 10.33 6.69 -18.61
CA LYS A 265 8.93 6.64 -19.03
C LYS A 265 8.01 7.14 -17.91
N VAL A 266 6.94 7.84 -18.26
CA VAL A 266 5.90 8.30 -17.32
C VAL A 266 5.28 7.10 -16.59
N ALA A 267 4.99 6.02 -17.30
CA ALA A 267 4.48 4.78 -16.71
C ALA A 267 5.46 4.14 -15.69
N VAL A 268 6.77 4.40 -15.84
CA VAL A 268 7.77 3.98 -14.85
C VAL A 268 7.81 4.96 -13.69
N ALA A 269 7.93 6.27 -13.94
CA ALA A 269 8.06 7.29 -12.90
C ALA A 269 6.83 7.45 -12.00
N PHE A 270 5.62 7.31 -12.56
CA PHE A 270 4.36 7.49 -11.84
C PHE A 270 3.58 6.17 -11.66
N GLY A 271 3.94 5.11 -12.38
CA GLY A 271 3.26 3.82 -12.33
C GLY A 271 2.16 3.66 -13.40
N LEU A 272 1.50 2.50 -13.37
CA LEU A 272 0.55 2.09 -14.41
C LEU A 272 -0.72 2.96 -14.48
N VAL A 273 -1.14 3.58 -13.37
CA VAL A 273 -2.27 4.53 -13.38
C VAL A 273 -1.99 5.66 -14.38
N ALA A 274 -0.83 6.30 -14.28
CA ALA A 274 -0.40 7.30 -15.25
C ALA A 274 -0.19 6.69 -16.65
N GLY A 275 0.37 5.48 -16.75
CA GLY A 275 0.54 4.77 -18.02
C GLY A 275 -0.77 4.50 -18.76
N ARG A 276 -1.88 4.25 -18.06
CA ARG A 276 -3.21 4.07 -18.67
C ARG A 276 -3.76 5.36 -19.27
N ILE A 277 -3.41 6.51 -18.70
CA ILE A 277 -3.90 7.83 -19.14
C ILE A 277 -3.02 8.43 -20.25
N TYR A 278 -1.69 8.36 -20.07
CA TYR A 278 -0.72 9.04 -20.95
C TYR A 278 -0.03 8.10 -21.95
N GLY A 279 -0.24 6.79 -21.83
CA GLY A 279 0.50 5.77 -22.59
C GLY A 279 1.78 5.32 -21.88
N THR A 280 2.31 4.19 -22.34
CA THR A 280 3.52 3.55 -21.78
C THR A 280 4.82 4.13 -22.34
N ASP A 281 4.77 4.77 -23.50
CA ASP A 281 5.95 5.24 -24.22
C ASP A 281 6.32 6.69 -23.95
N MET A 282 5.40 7.48 -23.40
CA MET A 282 5.63 8.89 -23.07
C MET A 282 6.78 9.02 -22.07
N THR A 283 7.71 9.92 -22.38
CA THR A 283 8.87 10.23 -21.54
C THR A 283 8.57 11.37 -20.56
N VAL A 284 9.33 11.39 -19.47
CA VAL A 284 9.32 12.48 -18.49
C VAL A 284 9.76 13.81 -19.15
N ARG A 285 10.60 13.77 -20.19
CA ARG A 285 10.92 14.96 -20.99
C ARG A 285 9.68 15.50 -21.73
N GLU A 286 8.97 14.66 -22.48
CA GLU A 286 7.76 15.05 -23.21
C GLU A 286 6.65 15.53 -22.26
N ALA A 287 6.55 14.93 -21.08
CA ALA A 287 5.65 15.37 -20.01
C ALA A 287 5.86 16.85 -19.62
N LEU A 288 7.12 17.32 -19.58
CA LEU A 288 7.44 18.72 -19.23
C LEU A 288 6.98 19.74 -20.30
N ASP A 289 6.75 19.29 -21.53
CA ASP A 289 6.26 20.11 -22.63
C ASP A 289 4.73 20.20 -22.70
N GLY A 290 4.01 19.40 -21.91
CA GLY A 290 2.55 19.37 -21.89
C GLY A 290 1.93 20.74 -21.57
N ARG A 291 0.98 21.23 -22.39
CA ARG A 291 0.32 22.54 -22.21
C ARG A 291 -1.18 22.48 -22.54
N GLY A 292 -1.91 23.48 -22.04
CA GLY A 292 -3.28 23.84 -22.45
C GLY A 292 -4.39 22.94 -21.90
N GLU A 293 -4.12 21.66 -21.69
CA GLU A 293 -5.10 20.68 -21.20
C GLU A 293 -4.85 20.35 -19.72
N ALA A 294 -5.92 20.06 -18.97
CA ALA A 294 -5.85 19.77 -17.52
C ALA A 294 -4.90 18.60 -17.21
N TYR A 295 -5.02 17.48 -17.92
CA TYR A 295 -4.17 16.30 -17.73
C TYR A 295 -2.71 16.57 -18.11
N LYS A 296 -2.46 17.23 -19.24
CA LYS A 296 -1.10 17.64 -19.65
C LYS A 296 -0.48 18.61 -18.64
N THR A 297 -1.28 19.51 -18.09
CA THR A 297 -0.85 20.46 -17.06
C THR A 297 -0.53 19.75 -15.75
N LEU A 298 -1.39 18.83 -15.29
CA LEU A 298 -1.10 17.98 -14.14
C LEU A 298 0.22 17.23 -14.35
N LEU A 299 0.39 16.55 -15.49
CA LEU A 299 1.57 15.74 -15.73
C LEU A 299 2.86 16.57 -15.76
N ARG A 300 2.86 17.73 -16.43
CA ARG A 300 4.00 18.67 -16.43
C ARG A 300 4.40 19.09 -15.03
N GLU A 301 3.42 19.50 -14.22
CA GLU A 301 3.66 20.07 -12.90
C GLU A 301 3.98 19.00 -11.86
N ALA A 302 3.35 17.83 -11.95
CA ALA A 302 3.69 16.65 -11.18
C ALA A 302 5.11 16.16 -11.50
N THR A 303 5.49 16.14 -12.78
CA THR A 303 6.84 15.78 -13.21
C THR A 303 7.88 16.75 -12.65
N THR A 304 7.59 18.04 -12.73
CA THR A 304 8.42 19.10 -12.15
C THR A 304 8.54 18.95 -10.63
N ALA A 305 7.43 18.67 -9.95
CA ALA A 305 7.41 18.44 -8.50
C ALA A 305 8.21 17.20 -8.11
N LEU A 306 8.13 16.13 -8.89
CA LEU A 306 8.90 14.89 -8.68
C LEU A 306 10.40 15.13 -8.84
N LEU A 307 10.80 15.89 -9.86
CA LEU A 307 12.20 16.26 -10.07
C LEU A 307 12.73 17.14 -8.93
N ASN A 308 11.93 18.12 -8.47
CA ASN A 308 12.26 18.96 -7.32
C ASN A 308 12.37 18.14 -6.02
N SER A 309 11.47 17.18 -5.78
CA SER A 309 11.48 16.35 -4.57
C SER A 309 12.72 15.46 -4.46
N TYR A 310 13.33 15.06 -5.58
CA TYR A 310 14.61 14.35 -5.58
C TYR A 310 15.82 15.25 -5.32
N ASN A 311 15.70 16.56 -5.53
CA ASN A 311 16.83 17.49 -5.49
C ASN A 311 16.81 18.45 -4.30
N SER A 312 15.71 18.50 -3.53
CA SER A 312 15.64 19.31 -2.32
C SER A 312 14.79 18.61 -1.25
N LEU A 313 15.41 18.34 -0.08
CA LEU A 313 14.68 17.80 1.07
C LEU A 313 13.72 18.85 1.66
N GLY A 314 13.96 20.12 1.40
CA GLY A 314 13.08 21.23 1.75
C GLY A 314 11.92 21.45 0.78
N PHE A 315 11.79 20.65 -0.30
CA PHE A 315 10.64 20.75 -1.18
C PHE A 315 9.36 20.28 -0.46
N PRO A 316 8.21 20.97 -0.60
CA PRO A 316 7.01 20.67 0.21
C PRO A 316 6.42 19.27 0.02
N TYR A 317 6.78 18.57 -1.05
CA TYR A 317 6.33 17.21 -1.32
C TYR A 317 7.54 16.28 -1.41
N ASN A 318 7.53 15.14 -0.72
CA ASN A 318 8.47 14.07 -1.05
C ASN A 318 8.01 13.32 -2.31
N SER A 319 8.90 12.54 -2.93
CA SER A 319 8.61 11.86 -4.20
C SER A 319 7.41 10.90 -4.11
N VAL A 320 7.23 10.23 -2.98
CA VAL A 320 6.07 9.35 -2.74
C VAL A 320 4.78 10.16 -2.77
N ALA A 321 4.74 11.30 -2.07
CA ALA A 321 3.57 12.17 -2.04
C ALA A 321 3.21 12.69 -3.44
N VAL A 322 4.20 13.09 -4.25
CA VAL A 322 3.96 13.54 -5.63
C VAL A 322 3.30 12.44 -6.45
N ILE A 323 3.83 11.22 -6.40
CA ILE A 323 3.30 10.06 -7.14
C ILE A 323 1.89 9.71 -6.65
N THR A 324 1.69 9.66 -5.33
CA THR A 324 0.39 9.33 -4.72
C THR A 324 -0.69 10.34 -5.09
N TYR A 325 -0.43 11.64 -4.93
CA TYR A 325 -1.43 12.66 -5.27
C TYR A 325 -1.73 12.72 -6.77
N THR A 326 -0.72 12.51 -7.62
CA THR A 326 -0.92 12.42 -9.07
C THR A 326 -1.83 11.25 -9.42
N ASN A 327 -1.54 10.05 -8.92
CA ASN A 327 -2.36 8.87 -9.21
C ASN A 327 -3.78 8.98 -8.64
N LEU A 328 -3.94 9.56 -7.45
CA LEU A 328 -5.26 9.84 -6.88
C LEU A 328 -6.11 10.76 -7.76
N ALA A 329 -5.51 11.84 -8.30
CA ALA A 329 -6.21 12.75 -9.19
C ALA A 329 -6.64 12.06 -10.50
N LEU A 330 -5.77 11.21 -11.05
CA LEU A 330 -6.06 10.43 -12.26
C LEU A 330 -7.15 9.38 -12.05
N LEU A 331 -7.20 8.76 -10.87
CA LEU A 331 -8.22 7.77 -10.52
C LEU A 331 -9.62 8.36 -10.33
N GLY A 332 -9.73 9.64 -9.94
CA GLY A 332 -11.01 10.29 -9.67
C GLY A 332 -11.84 10.63 -10.91
N ASN A 333 -11.31 10.44 -12.13
CA ASN A 333 -11.95 10.79 -13.40
C ASN A 333 -12.66 12.17 -13.39
N SER A 334 -12.06 13.12 -12.67
CA SER A 334 -12.60 14.46 -12.41
C SER A 334 -11.58 15.49 -12.87
N GLU A 335 -11.92 16.24 -13.91
CA GLU A 335 -11.04 17.31 -14.42
C GLU A 335 -10.77 18.37 -13.33
N HIS A 336 -11.73 18.58 -12.43
CA HIS A 336 -11.56 19.44 -11.27
C HIS A 336 -10.46 18.94 -10.34
N ASP A 337 -10.46 17.66 -9.97
CA ASP A 337 -9.45 17.07 -9.08
C ASP A 337 -8.06 17.09 -9.73
N VAL A 338 -7.99 16.83 -11.04
CA VAL A 338 -6.79 16.93 -11.88
C VAL A 338 -6.22 18.35 -11.84
N LEU A 339 -7.06 19.36 -12.10
CA LEU A 339 -6.64 20.76 -12.12
C LEU A 339 -6.24 21.26 -10.73
N MET A 340 -7.01 20.92 -9.70
CA MET A 340 -6.69 21.30 -8.32
C MET A 340 -5.35 20.71 -7.85
N THR A 341 -5.07 19.46 -8.24
CA THR A 341 -3.77 18.82 -7.96
C THR A 341 -2.65 19.51 -8.73
N ALA A 342 -2.88 19.85 -10.01
CA ALA A 342 -1.91 20.61 -10.80
C ALA A 342 -1.60 21.98 -10.19
N ILE A 343 -2.61 22.73 -9.73
CA ILE A 343 -2.45 24.04 -9.06
C ILE A 343 -1.59 23.92 -7.80
N ARG A 344 -1.78 22.87 -7.00
CA ARG A 344 -0.93 22.60 -5.81
C ARG A 344 0.53 22.42 -6.20
N PHE A 345 0.80 21.65 -7.25
CA PHE A 345 2.17 21.48 -7.75
C PHE A 345 2.75 22.75 -8.37
N ILE A 346 1.97 23.53 -9.13
CA ILE A 346 2.39 24.85 -9.65
C ILE A 346 2.85 25.73 -8.50
N LYS A 347 2.07 25.81 -7.42
CA LYS A 347 2.41 26.60 -6.23
C LYS A 347 3.72 26.12 -5.60
N ALA A 348 3.92 24.81 -5.46
CA ALA A 348 5.16 24.26 -4.91
C ALA A 348 6.37 24.49 -5.83
N ASN A 349 6.18 24.39 -7.15
CA ASN A 349 7.22 24.59 -8.16
C ASN A 349 7.61 26.07 -8.37
N SER A 350 6.82 27.01 -7.82
CA SER A 350 7.02 28.47 -7.96
C SER A 350 7.93 29.07 -6.88
N GLY A 351 8.67 28.24 -6.13
CA GLY A 351 9.65 28.72 -5.14
C GLY A 351 10.95 29.21 -5.76
N THR A 352 11.94 29.48 -4.91
CA THR A 352 13.28 29.90 -5.37
C THR A 352 14.03 28.71 -5.96
N CYS A 353 14.44 28.80 -7.22
CA CYS A 353 15.31 27.81 -7.84
C CYS A 353 16.78 28.12 -7.53
N ARG A 354 17.54 27.13 -7.05
CA ARG A 354 18.97 27.25 -6.73
C ARG A 354 19.86 26.41 -7.64
N PHE A 355 19.44 26.16 -8.87
CA PHE A 355 20.30 25.54 -9.86
C PHE A 355 21.50 26.42 -10.19
N THR A 356 22.69 25.83 -10.16
CA THR A 356 23.91 26.38 -10.72
C THR A 356 24.16 25.71 -12.07
N VAL A 357 24.79 26.40 -13.01
CA VAL A 357 25.16 25.79 -14.30
C VAL A 357 26.00 24.55 -14.04
N CYS A 358 25.66 23.46 -14.71
CA CYS A 358 26.44 22.24 -14.70
C CYS A 358 27.75 22.50 -15.45
N ASN A 359 28.88 22.35 -14.77
CA ASN A 359 30.20 22.44 -15.38
C ASN A 359 30.55 21.19 -16.19
#